data_AF-A0A5B2Z8V8-F1
#
_entry.id   AF-A0A5B2Z8V8-F1
#
_cell.length_a   1.000
_cell.length_b   1.000
_cell.length_c   1.000
_cell.angle_alpha   90.00
_cell.angle_beta   90.00
_cell.angle_gamma   90.00
#
_symmetry.space_group_name_H-M   'P 1'
#
loop_
_entity.id
_entity.type
_entity.pdbx_description
1 polymer ?
#
loop_
_entity_poly.entity_id
_entity_poly.type
_entity_poly.pdbx_seq_one_letter_code
_entity_poly.pdbx_strand_id
1 'polypeptide(L)'
;MSSKDSSISFKIDKPSLSDFVLKTSHSPVFPIFHLRIVPVEEAGDSELELKVNKKIFNLLKDLFFIDKFTLYLPLNEGSLGIWQPDMAIGLEILTRLGILRNINEWISDSRIALVNILDNQKVESKLSNDTAFKNSEEILNAMSILPDISSNKLLSIVVKDVISAKHLDPQTIIYRLAMAIYHTRNATGESISKMIDNPLDLYLRLLESDYYTKNSEPFKQIDKLPVDLRGLVTKVIAVFAIAAYFYHKEIREL
;
A
#
# COMPACT_ATOMS: atom_id res chain seq x y z
N MET A 1 -48.97 23.46 -16.00
CA MET A 1 -48.73 22.20 -15.27
C MET A 1 -47.25 22.10 -15.00
N SER A 2 -46.84 22.21 -13.74
CA SER A 2 -45.43 22.16 -13.31
C SER A 2 -45.02 20.70 -13.16
N SER A 3 -44.16 20.20 -14.03
CA SER A 3 -43.49 18.91 -13.84
C SER A 3 -42.48 19.04 -12.70
N LYS A 4 -42.87 18.56 -11.51
CA LYS A 4 -41.92 18.33 -10.42
C LYS A 4 -41.03 17.17 -10.82
N ASP A 5 -39.86 17.47 -11.35
CA ASP A 5 -38.76 16.51 -11.41
C ASP A 5 -38.35 16.21 -9.96
N SER A 6 -38.91 15.12 -9.42
CA SER A 6 -38.40 14.49 -8.22
C SER A 6 -37.10 13.78 -8.57
N SER A 7 -35.98 14.50 -8.52
CA SER A 7 -34.65 13.90 -8.61
C SER A 7 -34.51 12.87 -7.49
N ILE A 8 -34.51 11.59 -7.84
CA ILE A 8 -34.25 10.50 -6.91
C ILE A 8 -32.79 10.64 -6.47
N SER A 9 -32.55 11.17 -5.27
CA SER A 9 -31.22 11.17 -4.67
C SER A 9 -30.98 9.80 -4.02
N PHE A 10 -30.17 8.96 -4.64
CA PHE A 10 -29.64 7.76 -3.99
C PHE A 10 -28.65 8.21 -2.90
N LYS A 11 -29.06 8.16 -1.64
CA LYS A 11 -28.12 8.25 -0.52
C LYS A 11 -27.43 6.90 -0.40
N ILE A 12 -26.15 6.86 -0.78
CA ILE A 12 -25.28 5.72 -0.50
C ILE A 12 -24.86 5.88 0.96
N ASP A 13 -25.36 5.01 1.84
CA ASP A 13 -24.91 4.96 3.23
C ASP A 13 -23.44 4.52 3.26
N LYS A 14 -22.58 5.37 3.82
CA LYS A 14 -21.17 5.05 4.00
C LYS A 14 -20.99 4.13 5.21
N PRO A 15 -20.11 3.13 5.15
CA PRO A 15 -19.82 2.29 6.31
C PRO A 15 -19.15 3.10 7.42
N SER A 16 -19.29 2.63 8.67
CA SER A 16 -18.55 3.20 9.79
C SER A 16 -17.04 3.03 9.61
N LEU A 17 -16.26 3.88 10.27
CA LEU A 17 -14.80 3.78 10.29
C LEU A 17 -14.31 2.39 10.72
N SER A 18 -14.85 1.85 11.81
CA SER A 18 -14.45 0.55 12.35
C SER A 18 -14.78 -0.60 11.41
N ASP A 19 -15.99 -0.61 10.83
CA ASP A 19 -16.42 -1.69 9.94
C ASP A 19 -15.59 -1.70 8.67
N PHE A 20 -15.31 -0.52 8.11
CA PHE A 20 -14.47 -0.40 6.92
C PHE A 20 -13.05 -0.90 7.18
N VAL A 21 -12.42 -0.45 8.26
CA VAL A 21 -11.03 -0.82 8.58
C VAL A 21 -10.93 -2.31 8.87
N LEU A 22 -11.84 -2.87 9.67
CA LEU A 22 -11.87 -4.30 9.99
C LEU A 22 -12.07 -5.13 8.72
N LYS A 23 -13.14 -4.87 7.95
CA LYS A 23 -13.47 -5.64 6.74
C LYS A 23 -12.36 -5.56 5.69
N THR A 24 -11.80 -4.37 5.50
CA THR A 24 -10.70 -4.16 4.54
C THR A 24 -9.46 -4.91 4.98
N SER A 25 -9.11 -4.89 6.27
CA SER A 25 -7.90 -5.54 6.79
C SER A 25 -7.95 -7.07 6.72
N HIS A 26 -9.14 -7.66 6.83
CA HIS A 26 -9.35 -9.12 6.70
C HIS A 26 -9.45 -9.64 5.27
N SER A 27 -9.68 -8.77 4.30
CA SER A 27 -9.95 -9.21 2.93
C SER A 27 -8.66 -9.68 2.23
N PRO A 28 -8.56 -10.94 1.78
CA PRO A 28 -7.33 -11.45 1.18
C PRO A 28 -7.00 -10.75 -0.14
N VAL A 29 -5.72 -10.46 -0.35
CA VAL A 29 -5.20 -9.90 -1.60
C VAL A 29 -3.84 -10.50 -1.91
N PHE A 30 -3.61 -10.83 -3.17
CA PHE A 30 -2.39 -11.51 -3.58
C PHE A 30 -1.79 -10.80 -4.79
N PRO A 31 -0.58 -10.22 -4.70
CA PRO A 31 0.18 -9.88 -5.90
C PRO A 31 0.50 -11.18 -6.66
N ILE A 32 0.13 -11.27 -7.94
CA ILE A 32 0.22 -12.52 -8.71
C ILE A 32 1.38 -12.49 -9.69
N PHE A 33 1.61 -11.40 -10.42
CA PHE A 33 2.72 -11.27 -11.37
C PHE A 33 3.04 -9.82 -11.69
N HIS A 34 4.20 -9.62 -12.34
CA HIS A 34 4.61 -8.36 -12.90
C HIS A 34 4.45 -8.35 -14.41
N LEU A 35 3.94 -7.24 -14.95
CA LEU A 35 4.13 -6.86 -16.35
C LEU A 35 5.33 -5.92 -16.40
N ARG A 36 6.39 -6.30 -17.11
CA ARG A 36 7.54 -5.42 -17.36
C ARG A 36 7.52 -4.97 -18.82
N ILE A 37 7.71 -3.68 -19.04
CA ILE A 37 7.92 -3.12 -20.37
C ILE A 37 9.43 -3.11 -20.62
N VAL A 38 9.88 -3.78 -21.68
CA VAL A 38 11.30 -3.82 -22.07
C VAL A 38 11.46 -3.28 -23.49
N PRO A 39 12.50 -2.45 -23.75
CA PRO A 39 12.77 -1.96 -25.09
C PRO A 39 13.40 -3.07 -25.93
N VAL A 40 12.85 -3.32 -27.12
CA VAL A 40 13.43 -4.25 -28.11
C VAL A 40 13.55 -3.58 -29.48
N GLU A 41 14.45 -4.09 -30.33
CA GLU A 41 14.63 -3.59 -31.70
C GLU A 41 13.56 -4.15 -32.65
N GLU A 42 13.16 -5.41 -32.46
CA GLU A 42 12.07 -6.07 -33.21
C GLU A 42 11.13 -6.81 -32.24
N ALA A 43 9.83 -6.84 -32.56
CA ALA A 43 8.83 -7.52 -31.74
C ALA A 43 8.93 -9.06 -31.90
N GLY A 44 8.79 -9.81 -30.81
CA GLY A 44 8.84 -11.29 -30.84
C GLY A 44 7.98 -11.93 -29.76
N ASP A 45 7.70 -13.23 -29.91
CA ASP A 45 6.76 -14.00 -29.07
C ASP A 45 7.23 -14.24 -27.61
N SER A 46 6.30 -14.74 -26.76
CA SER A 46 6.03 -14.24 -25.41
C SER A 46 6.33 -15.21 -24.25
N GLU A 47 7.05 -14.73 -23.24
CA GLU A 47 6.64 -14.77 -21.82
C GLU A 47 6.21 -13.33 -21.45
N LEU A 48 5.45 -13.08 -20.37
CA LEU A 48 4.63 -11.86 -20.14
C LEU A 48 5.42 -10.53 -19.95
N GLU A 49 6.25 -10.16 -20.91
CA GLU A 49 6.92 -8.88 -21.08
C GLU A 49 6.24 -8.15 -22.24
N LEU A 50 5.77 -6.92 -22.00
CA LEU A 50 5.22 -6.09 -23.06
C LEU A 50 6.40 -5.49 -23.84
N LYS A 51 6.83 -6.19 -24.88
CA LYS A 51 7.86 -5.73 -25.81
C LYS A 51 7.29 -4.60 -26.68
N VAL A 52 7.81 -3.40 -26.50
CA VAL A 52 7.44 -2.23 -27.30
C VAL A 52 8.69 -1.59 -27.90
N ASN A 53 8.52 -0.87 -29.01
CA ASN A 53 9.64 -0.09 -29.56
C ASN A 53 10.06 1.03 -28.58
N LYS A 54 11.30 1.53 -28.74
CA LYS A 54 11.88 2.54 -27.85
C LYS A 54 11.03 3.82 -27.71
N LYS A 55 10.31 4.24 -28.76
CA LYS A 55 9.46 5.45 -28.72
C LYS A 55 8.24 5.25 -27.83
N ILE A 56 7.57 4.11 -27.96
CA ILE A 56 6.42 3.74 -27.12
C ILE A 56 6.87 3.52 -25.68
N PHE A 57 8.02 2.87 -25.47
CA PHE A 57 8.60 2.73 -24.14
C PHE A 57 8.80 4.08 -23.45
N ASN A 58 9.45 5.03 -24.13
CA ASN A 58 9.70 6.36 -23.57
C ASN A 58 8.38 7.08 -23.26
N LEU A 59 7.39 7.05 -24.17
CA LEU A 59 6.07 7.63 -23.92
C LEU A 59 5.41 7.03 -22.68
N LEU A 60 5.37 5.70 -22.56
CA LEU A 60 4.73 5.03 -21.42
C LEU A 60 5.50 5.30 -20.12
N LYS A 61 6.83 5.30 -20.17
CA LYS A 61 7.68 5.64 -19.02
C LYS A 61 7.51 7.09 -18.58
N ASP A 62 7.33 8.02 -19.51
CA ASP A 62 7.08 9.43 -19.20
C ASP A 62 5.67 9.65 -18.63
N LEU A 63 4.68 8.87 -19.10
CA LEU A 63 3.29 8.93 -18.60
C LEU A 63 3.12 8.28 -17.23
N PHE A 64 3.72 7.10 -17.02
CA PHE A 64 3.50 6.28 -15.84
C PHE A 64 4.64 6.36 -14.82
N PHE A 65 5.81 6.92 -15.16
CA PHE A 65 7.01 6.99 -14.32
C PHE A 65 7.61 5.64 -13.89
N ILE A 66 6.97 4.53 -14.28
CA ILE A 66 7.37 3.15 -13.99
C ILE A 66 7.39 2.35 -15.29
N ASP A 67 8.23 1.31 -15.33
CA ASP A 67 8.29 0.32 -16.42
C ASP A 67 7.88 -1.08 -15.96
N LYS A 68 7.45 -1.22 -14.70
CA LYS A 68 7.05 -2.47 -14.06
C LYS A 68 5.72 -2.28 -13.33
N PHE A 69 4.69 -2.99 -13.78
CA PHE A 69 3.35 -2.97 -13.21
C PHE A 69 3.11 -4.26 -12.44
N THR A 70 2.62 -4.18 -11.21
CA THR A 70 2.21 -5.37 -10.44
C THR A 70 0.72 -5.55 -10.55
N LEU A 71 0.29 -6.74 -10.97
CA LEU A 71 -1.10 -7.16 -10.90
C LEU A 71 -1.36 -7.89 -9.60
N TYR A 72 -2.48 -7.56 -8.96
CA TYR A 72 -2.92 -8.18 -7.73
C TYR A 72 -4.37 -8.65 -7.83
N LEU A 73 -4.71 -9.69 -7.08
CA LEU A 73 -6.02 -10.32 -7.04
C LEU A 73 -6.66 -10.12 -5.66
N PRO A 74 -7.60 -9.18 -5.50
CA PRO A 74 -8.51 -9.15 -4.36
C PRO A 74 -9.56 -10.27 -4.46
N LEU A 75 -9.42 -11.33 -3.65
CA LEU A 75 -10.29 -12.51 -3.78
C LEU A 75 -11.78 -12.20 -3.62
N ASN A 76 -12.12 -11.29 -2.71
CA ASN A 76 -13.50 -10.95 -2.41
C ASN A 76 -14.17 -10.06 -3.47
N GLU A 77 -13.39 -9.48 -4.39
CA GLU A 77 -13.88 -8.55 -5.41
C GLU A 77 -13.98 -9.19 -6.79
N GLY A 78 -13.35 -10.35 -7.01
CA GLY A 78 -13.40 -11.08 -8.29
C GLY A 78 -12.82 -10.31 -9.48
N SER A 79 -11.91 -9.36 -9.24
CA SER A 79 -11.29 -8.51 -10.27
C SER A 79 -9.77 -8.57 -10.19
N LEU A 80 -9.07 -8.16 -11.25
CA LEU A 80 -7.63 -7.92 -11.21
C LEU A 80 -7.38 -6.41 -11.06
N GLY A 81 -6.59 -6.06 -10.05
CA GLY A 81 -6.11 -4.70 -9.83
C GLY A 81 -4.69 -4.51 -10.36
N ILE A 82 -4.32 -3.26 -10.62
CA ILE A 82 -2.97 -2.85 -11.00
C ILE A 82 -2.51 -1.80 -10.00
N TRP A 83 -1.33 -1.99 -9.41
CA TRP A 83 -0.71 -0.93 -8.61
C TRP A 83 -0.43 0.29 -9.47
N GLN A 84 -1.01 1.41 -9.07
CA GLN A 84 -0.78 2.71 -9.68
C GLN A 84 0.67 3.17 -9.42
N PRO A 85 1.19 4.14 -10.20
CA PRO A 85 2.57 4.61 -10.07
C PRO A 85 2.98 5.01 -8.66
N ASP A 86 2.10 5.68 -7.91
CA ASP A 86 2.35 6.08 -6.53
C ASP A 86 2.60 4.88 -5.61
N MET A 87 1.77 3.86 -5.75
CA MET A 87 1.89 2.60 -5.03
C MET A 87 3.19 1.88 -5.41
N ALA A 88 3.48 1.74 -6.70
CA ALA A 88 4.66 1.04 -7.17
C ALA A 88 5.96 1.69 -6.66
N ILE A 89 6.07 3.01 -6.78
CA ILE A 89 7.23 3.78 -6.30
C ILE A 89 7.33 3.73 -4.77
N GLY A 90 6.21 3.94 -4.07
CA GLY A 90 6.18 3.91 -2.61
C GLY A 90 6.60 2.56 -2.04
N LEU A 91 6.09 1.46 -2.59
CA LEU A 91 6.47 0.10 -2.19
C LEU A 91 7.95 -0.19 -2.47
N GLU A 92 8.50 0.26 -3.61
CA GLU A 92 9.92 0.10 -3.90
C GLU A 92 10.80 0.83 -2.86
N ILE A 93 10.44 2.06 -2.49
CA ILE A 93 11.14 2.81 -1.45
C ILE A 93 11.09 2.06 -0.11
N LEU A 94 9.91 1.57 0.28
CA LEU A 94 9.73 0.83 1.53
C LEU A 94 10.51 -0.50 1.56
N THR A 95 10.62 -1.19 0.42
CA THR A 95 11.48 -2.38 0.28
C THR A 95 12.96 -2.01 0.43
N ARG A 96 13.42 -0.91 -0.19
CA ARG A 96 14.81 -0.43 -0.06
C ARG A 96 15.15 0.00 1.36
N LEU A 97 14.17 0.50 2.10
CA LEU A 97 14.28 0.84 3.53
C LEU A 97 14.12 -0.39 4.44
N GLY A 98 13.92 -1.59 3.90
CA GLY A 98 13.78 -2.82 4.69
C GLY A 98 12.50 -2.89 5.54
N ILE A 99 11.51 -2.05 5.26
CA ILE A 99 10.19 -2.08 5.91
C ILE A 99 9.33 -3.19 5.32
N LEU A 100 9.38 -3.33 3.98
CA LEU A 100 8.71 -4.41 3.25
C LEU A 100 9.72 -5.41 2.73
N ARG A 101 9.26 -6.64 2.51
CA ARG A 101 10.06 -7.65 1.82
C ARG A 101 10.18 -7.30 0.33
N ASN A 102 11.08 -8.02 -0.36
CA ASN A 102 11.18 -7.90 -1.80
C ASN A 102 9.85 -8.28 -2.45
N ILE A 103 9.36 -7.46 -3.38
CA ILE A 103 8.05 -7.68 -4.03
C ILE A 103 8.02 -8.99 -4.81
N ASN A 104 9.13 -9.42 -5.44
CA ASN A 104 9.17 -10.69 -6.16
C ASN A 104 9.05 -11.88 -5.20
N GLU A 105 9.71 -11.80 -4.03
CA GLU A 105 9.54 -12.81 -2.98
C GLU A 105 8.10 -12.83 -2.48
N TRP A 106 7.52 -11.65 -2.25
CA TRP A 106 6.14 -11.55 -1.81
C TRP A 106 5.16 -12.12 -2.83
N ILE A 107 5.38 -11.94 -4.14
CA ILE A 107 4.58 -12.59 -5.18
C ILE A 107 4.69 -14.12 -5.08
N SER A 108 5.90 -14.65 -4.91
CA SER A 108 6.12 -16.09 -4.76
C SER A 108 5.36 -16.63 -3.55
N ASP A 109 5.52 -15.99 -2.40
CA ASP A 109 4.89 -16.38 -1.15
C ASP A 109 3.36 -16.23 -1.23
N SER A 110 2.86 -15.19 -1.91
CA SER A 110 1.43 -14.94 -2.11
C SER A 110 0.76 -16.03 -2.93
N ARG A 111 1.45 -16.60 -3.92
CA ARG A 111 0.92 -17.74 -4.69
C ARG A 111 0.77 -18.98 -3.82
N ILE A 112 1.74 -19.22 -2.93
CA ILE A 112 1.68 -20.33 -1.96
C ILE A 112 0.53 -20.09 -0.97
N ALA A 113 0.42 -18.87 -0.42
CA ALA A 113 -0.64 -18.50 0.50
C ALA A 113 -2.04 -18.63 -0.14
N LEU A 114 -2.19 -18.25 -1.40
CA LEU A 114 -3.43 -18.42 -2.15
C LEU A 114 -3.84 -19.89 -2.25
N VAL A 115 -2.92 -20.79 -2.61
CA VAL A 115 -3.20 -22.24 -2.65
C VAL A 115 -3.63 -22.74 -1.27
N ASN A 116 -2.89 -22.38 -0.22
CA ASN A 116 -3.20 -22.78 1.15
C ASN A 116 -4.60 -22.32 1.58
N ILE A 117 -5.00 -21.09 1.24
CA ILE A 117 -6.33 -20.56 1.58
C ILE A 117 -7.43 -21.30 0.82
N LEU A 118 -7.23 -21.61 -0.46
CA LEU A 118 -8.19 -22.40 -1.25
C LEU A 118 -8.34 -23.83 -0.68
N ASP A 119 -7.28 -24.37 -0.10
CA ASP A 119 -7.27 -25.67 0.58
C ASP A 119 -7.71 -25.58 2.07
N ASN A 120 -8.20 -24.43 2.53
CA ASN A 120 -8.59 -24.15 3.93
C ASN A 120 -7.48 -24.40 4.97
N GLN A 121 -6.22 -24.23 4.56
CA GLN A 121 -5.07 -24.32 5.43
C GLN A 121 -4.79 -22.97 6.11
N LYS A 122 -4.19 -23.02 7.31
CA LYS A 122 -3.74 -21.81 8.02
C LYS A 122 -2.42 -21.32 7.44
N VAL A 123 -2.26 -20.00 7.38
CA VAL A 123 -1.03 -19.34 6.93
C VAL A 123 -0.24 -18.85 8.15
N GLU A 124 1.08 -18.88 8.08
CA GLU A 124 1.92 -18.28 9.12
C GLU A 124 1.78 -16.76 9.07
N SER A 125 1.16 -16.18 10.10
CA SER A 125 0.88 -14.73 10.19
C SER A 125 1.84 -13.96 11.10
N LYS A 126 2.78 -14.66 11.77
CA LYS A 126 3.65 -14.07 12.80
C LYS A 126 5.11 -14.06 12.34
N LEU A 127 5.58 -12.90 11.90
CA LEU A 127 7.01 -12.66 11.66
C LEU A 127 7.40 -11.26 12.15
N SER A 128 8.18 -11.20 13.24
CA SER A 128 8.73 -9.92 13.72
C SER A 128 9.94 -9.53 12.88
N ASN A 129 10.10 -8.23 12.61
CA ASN A 129 11.29 -7.67 11.98
C ASN A 129 11.63 -6.35 12.67
N ASP A 130 12.72 -6.35 13.44
CA ASP A 130 13.11 -5.20 14.25
C ASP A 130 13.57 -4.01 13.41
N THR A 131 14.23 -4.28 12.28
CA THR A 131 14.62 -3.25 11.31
C THR A 131 13.40 -2.58 10.72
N ALA A 132 12.40 -3.36 10.30
CA ALA A 132 11.16 -2.84 9.74
C ALA A 132 10.39 -2.00 10.76
N PHE A 133 10.29 -2.47 12.01
CA PHE A 133 9.66 -1.72 13.10
C PHE A 133 10.37 -0.38 13.34
N LYS A 134 11.69 -0.40 13.52
CA LYS A 134 12.49 0.79 13.81
C LYS A 134 12.42 1.80 12.66
N ASN A 135 12.57 1.35 11.41
CA ASN A 135 12.50 2.24 10.26
C ASN A 135 11.10 2.82 10.07
N SER A 136 10.05 2.04 10.35
CA SER A 136 8.67 2.55 10.36
C SER A 136 8.50 3.65 11.41
N GLU A 137 8.97 3.39 12.64
CA GLU A 137 8.92 4.38 13.73
C GLU A 137 9.69 5.67 13.40
N GLU A 138 10.90 5.55 12.84
CA GLU A 138 11.72 6.71 12.44
C GLU A 138 11.06 7.53 11.31
N ILE A 139 10.44 6.89 10.31
CA ILE A 139 9.68 7.60 9.27
C ILE A 139 8.49 8.36 9.87
N LEU A 140 7.74 7.70 10.75
CA LEU A 140 6.55 8.30 11.37
C LEU A 140 6.92 9.47 12.30
N ASN A 141 8.08 9.37 12.97
CA ASN A 141 8.66 10.48 13.72
C ASN A 141 9.12 11.63 12.82
N ALA A 142 9.81 11.32 11.72
CA ALA A 142 10.24 12.32 10.74
C ALA A 142 9.05 13.11 10.15
N MET A 143 7.93 12.42 9.89
CA MET A 143 6.69 13.05 9.44
C MET A 143 5.89 13.72 10.57
N SER A 144 6.35 13.60 11.82
CA SER A 144 5.68 14.10 13.03
C SER A 144 4.24 13.58 13.18
N ILE A 145 3.99 12.34 12.77
CA ILE A 145 2.67 11.70 12.84
C ILE A 145 2.61 10.59 13.91
N LEU A 146 3.76 10.08 14.36
CA LEU A 146 3.81 8.99 15.35
C LEU A 146 2.95 9.25 16.60
N PRO A 147 2.97 10.44 17.25
CA PRO A 147 2.16 10.67 18.45
C PRO A 147 0.64 10.56 18.22
N ASP A 148 0.18 10.98 17.03
CA ASP A 148 -1.23 10.91 16.64
C ASP A 148 -1.65 9.45 16.42
N ILE A 149 -0.83 8.68 15.70
CA ILE A 149 -1.19 7.29 15.36
C ILE A 149 -0.94 6.30 16.50
N SER A 150 0.08 6.48 17.34
CA SER A 150 0.50 5.46 18.33
C SER A 150 -0.56 5.22 19.42
N SER A 151 -1.48 6.18 19.59
CA SER A 151 -2.58 6.12 20.54
C SER A 151 -3.87 5.53 19.94
N ASN A 152 -3.89 5.22 18.64
CA ASN A 152 -5.06 4.74 17.93
C ASN A 152 -5.39 3.27 18.29
N LYS A 153 -6.34 3.10 19.22
CA LYS A 153 -6.79 1.78 19.69
C LYS A 153 -7.44 0.93 18.60
N LEU A 154 -8.12 1.54 17.63
CA LEU A 154 -8.80 0.80 16.56
C LEU A 154 -7.78 0.00 15.73
N LEU A 155 -6.69 0.64 15.32
CA LEU A 155 -5.65 -0.03 14.53
C LEU A 155 -5.00 -1.18 15.31
N SER A 156 -4.66 -0.96 16.59
CA SER A 156 -4.11 -2.01 17.47
C SER A 156 -5.04 -3.23 17.59
N ILE A 157 -6.34 -3.00 17.84
CA ILE A 157 -7.33 -4.07 17.95
C ILE A 157 -7.48 -4.84 16.63
N VAL A 158 -7.62 -4.13 15.51
CA VAL A 158 -7.78 -4.74 14.19
C VAL A 158 -6.55 -5.58 13.82
N VAL A 159 -5.34 -5.09 14.09
CA VAL A 159 -4.11 -5.85 13.84
C VAL A 159 -4.07 -7.14 14.65
N LYS A 160 -4.38 -7.09 15.96
CA LYS A 160 -4.43 -8.29 16.82
C LYS A 160 -5.44 -9.32 16.31
N ASP A 161 -6.61 -8.85 15.88
CA ASP A 161 -7.67 -9.69 15.35
C ASP A 161 -7.25 -10.38 14.04
N VAL A 162 -6.70 -9.63 13.08
CA VAL A 162 -6.22 -10.16 11.79
C VAL A 162 -5.08 -11.18 11.98
N ILE A 163 -4.11 -10.90 12.87
CA ILE A 163 -3.03 -11.84 13.19
C ILE A 163 -3.60 -13.13 13.81
N SER A 164 -4.59 -12.99 14.69
CA SER A 164 -5.21 -14.13 15.39
C SER A 164 -6.02 -15.02 14.46
N ALA A 165 -6.59 -14.46 13.39
CA ALA A 165 -7.35 -15.19 12.39
C ALA A 165 -6.48 -16.19 11.59
N LYS A 166 -5.17 -15.95 11.45
CA LYS A 166 -4.21 -16.87 10.79
C LYS A 166 -4.56 -17.24 9.33
N HIS A 167 -5.16 -16.29 8.61
CA HIS A 167 -5.56 -16.47 7.21
C HIS A 167 -4.73 -15.63 6.23
N LEU A 168 -3.86 -14.75 6.70
CA LEU A 168 -3.05 -13.86 5.88
C LEU A 168 -1.58 -13.93 6.29
N ASP A 169 -0.66 -13.89 5.33
CA ASP A 169 0.78 -13.77 5.60
C ASP A 169 1.14 -12.34 6.08
N PRO A 170 2.33 -12.13 6.69
CA PRO A 170 2.75 -10.84 7.24
C PRO A 170 2.66 -9.66 6.27
N GLN A 171 3.09 -9.84 5.01
CA GLN A 171 3.13 -8.74 4.03
C GLN A 171 1.71 -8.39 3.57
N THR A 172 0.85 -9.40 3.42
CA THR A 172 -0.57 -9.19 3.11
C THR A 172 -1.30 -8.48 4.24
N ILE A 173 -1.00 -8.79 5.51
CA ILE A 173 -1.56 -8.05 6.66
C ILE A 173 -1.17 -6.58 6.61
N ILE A 174 0.12 -6.28 6.46
CA ILE A 174 0.64 -4.90 6.37
C ILE A 174 -0.02 -4.18 5.20
N TYR A 175 -0.10 -4.81 4.02
CA TYR A 175 -0.73 -4.22 2.84
C TYR A 175 -2.21 -3.93 3.05
N ARG A 176 -3.01 -4.89 3.55
CA ARG A 176 -4.45 -4.69 3.74
C ARG A 176 -4.75 -3.61 4.78
N LEU A 177 -3.94 -3.54 5.83
CA LEU A 177 -4.03 -2.48 6.82
C LEU A 177 -3.66 -1.12 6.21
N ALA A 178 -2.58 -1.06 5.42
CA ALA A 178 -2.20 0.16 4.71
C ALA A 178 -3.30 0.62 3.73
N MET A 179 -3.94 -0.30 3.01
CA MET A 179 -5.05 0.00 2.10
C MET A 179 -6.29 0.47 2.86
N ALA A 180 -6.59 -0.14 4.01
CA ALA A 180 -7.65 0.33 4.89
C ALA A 180 -7.42 1.79 5.29
N ILE A 181 -6.21 2.13 5.76
CA ILE A 181 -5.85 3.50 6.14
C ILE A 181 -5.90 4.45 4.93
N TYR A 182 -5.33 4.04 3.80
CA TYR A 182 -5.23 4.88 2.58
C TYR A 182 -6.60 5.33 2.06
N HIS A 183 -7.57 4.41 2.05
CA HIS A 183 -8.91 4.63 1.47
C HIS A 183 -9.95 5.12 2.49
N THR A 184 -9.62 5.17 3.78
CA THR A 184 -10.59 5.44 4.86
C THR A 184 -11.44 6.68 4.58
N ARG A 185 -10.81 7.86 4.40
CA ARG A 185 -11.54 9.12 4.22
C ARG A 185 -12.51 9.10 3.05
N ASN A 186 -12.11 8.48 1.94
CA ASN A 186 -12.98 8.39 0.77
C ASN A 186 -14.17 7.47 1.04
N ALA A 187 -13.91 6.31 1.63
CA ALA A 187 -14.91 5.27 1.89
C ALA A 187 -15.92 5.66 2.97
N THR A 188 -15.46 6.25 4.08
CA THR A 188 -16.28 6.50 5.28
C THR A 188 -16.63 7.98 5.47
N GLY A 189 -15.83 8.89 4.90
CA GLY A 189 -15.90 10.32 5.20
C GLY A 189 -15.11 10.72 6.45
N GLU A 190 -14.54 9.76 7.17
CA GLU A 190 -13.75 9.95 8.39
C GLU A 190 -12.28 9.63 8.15
N SER A 191 -11.38 10.31 8.86
CA SER A 191 -9.94 10.11 8.72
C SER A 191 -9.39 9.29 9.89
N ILE A 192 -8.53 8.30 9.61
CA ILE A 192 -7.72 7.64 10.65
C ILE A 192 -6.79 8.65 11.33
N SER A 193 -6.22 9.56 10.54
CA SER A 193 -5.47 10.73 10.98
C SER A 193 -5.66 11.83 9.95
N LYS A 194 -5.93 13.05 10.42
CA LYS A 194 -6.09 14.22 9.51
C LYS A 194 -4.81 14.54 8.74
N MET A 195 -3.64 14.19 9.30
CA MET A 195 -2.36 14.46 8.65
C MET A 195 -2.13 13.57 7.42
N ILE A 196 -2.65 12.35 7.40
CA ILE A 196 -2.55 11.43 6.23
C ILE A 196 -3.28 12.00 5.02
N ASP A 197 -4.32 12.79 5.25
CA ASP A 197 -5.08 13.41 4.17
C ASP A 197 -4.43 14.69 3.61
N ASN A 198 -3.35 15.18 4.24
CA ASN A 198 -2.51 16.22 3.68
C ASN A 198 -1.09 15.69 3.45
N PRO A 199 -0.90 14.86 2.41
CA PRO A 199 0.36 14.17 2.25
C PRO A 199 1.51 15.05 1.73
N LEU A 200 1.21 16.24 1.20
CA LEU A 200 2.26 17.22 0.87
C LEU A 200 2.91 17.80 2.14
N ASP A 201 2.12 18.08 3.19
CA ASP A 201 2.68 18.49 4.48
C ASP A 201 3.58 17.39 5.07
N LEU A 202 3.18 16.12 4.94
CA LEU A 202 4.00 14.99 5.35
C LEU A 202 5.32 14.92 4.56
N TYR A 203 5.27 15.20 3.25
CA TYR A 203 6.45 15.22 2.39
C TYR A 203 7.42 16.32 2.81
N LEU A 204 6.92 17.53 3.06
CA LEU A 204 7.75 18.65 3.50
C LEU A 204 8.42 18.36 4.86
N ARG A 205 7.68 17.81 5.82
CA ARG A 205 8.24 17.41 7.12
C ARG A 205 9.30 16.31 6.97
N LEU A 206 9.05 15.33 6.11
CA LEU A 206 10.03 14.30 5.81
C LEU A 206 11.32 14.93 5.24
N LEU A 207 11.22 15.83 4.26
CA LEU A 207 12.38 16.51 3.66
C LEU A 207 13.23 17.28 4.67
N GLU A 208 12.60 17.91 5.66
CA GLU A 208 13.27 18.68 6.71
C GLU A 208 13.91 17.80 7.80
N SER A 209 13.70 16.49 7.77
CA SER A 209 14.14 15.58 8.82
C SER A 209 15.58 15.06 8.64
N ASP A 210 16.23 14.77 9.77
CA ASP A 210 17.50 14.04 9.80
C ASP A 210 17.39 12.64 9.15
N TYR A 211 16.21 12.03 9.23
CA TYR A 211 15.96 10.71 8.65
C TYR A 211 16.11 10.74 7.13
N TYR A 212 15.52 11.75 6.47
CA TYR A 212 15.67 11.96 5.04
C TYR A 212 17.13 12.21 4.66
N THR A 213 17.83 13.04 5.42
CA THR A 213 19.24 13.34 5.17
C THR A 213 20.10 12.06 5.20
N LYS A 214 19.88 11.19 6.19
CA LYS A 214 20.61 9.92 6.35
C LYS A 214 20.22 8.86 5.31
N ASN A 215 18.95 8.84 4.90
CA ASN A 215 18.39 7.83 4.00
C ASN A 215 17.95 8.41 2.65
N SER A 216 18.65 9.44 2.17
CA SER A 216 18.18 10.23 1.02
C SER A 216 18.07 9.42 -0.27
N GLU A 217 18.88 8.38 -0.45
CA GLU A 217 18.97 7.67 -1.73
C GLU A 217 17.64 7.01 -2.17
N PRO A 218 16.96 6.19 -1.34
CA PRO A 218 15.62 5.72 -1.66
C PRO A 218 14.64 6.85 -2.03
N PHE A 219 14.71 8.01 -1.36
CA PHE A 219 13.75 9.09 -1.57
C PHE A 219 14.04 10.01 -2.78
N LYS A 220 15.27 10.03 -3.32
CA LYS A 220 15.61 10.85 -4.51
C LYS A 220 14.74 10.56 -5.74
N GLN A 221 14.08 9.40 -5.78
CA GLN A 221 13.12 9.10 -6.84
C GLN A 221 11.89 10.02 -6.77
N ILE A 222 11.45 10.38 -5.56
CA ILE A 222 10.31 11.29 -5.32
C ILE A 222 10.61 12.68 -5.87
N ASP A 223 11.84 13.16 -5.72
CA ASP A 223 12.26 14.50 -6.16
C ASP A 223 12.15 14.71 -7.68
N LYS A 224 12.11 13.62 -8.44
CA LYS A 224 11.97 13.63 -9.90
C LYS A 224 10.51 13.60 -10.37
N LEU A 225 9.56 13.41 -9.46
CA LEU A 225 8.14 13.29 -9.80
C LEU A 225 7.45 14.67 -9.87
N PRO A 226 6.34 14.79 -10.61
CA PRO A 226 5.42 15.92 -10.49
C PRO A 226 4.93 16.08 -9.05
N VAL A 227 4.70 17.33 -8.62
CA VAL A 227 4.33 17.66 -7.22
C VAL A 227 3.15 16.84 -6.71
N ASP A 228 2.11 16.71 -7.52
CA ASP A 228 0.89 15.96 -7.17
C ASP A 228 1.20 14.49 -6.86
N LEU A 229 2.11 13.88 -7.61
CA LEU A 229 2.52 12.49 -7.44
C LEU A 229 3.45 12.31 -6.23
N ARG A 230 4.24 13.32 -5.85
CA ARG A 230 5.06 13.29 -4.63
C ARG A 230 4.19 13.10 -3.41
N GLY A 231 3.11 13.88 -3.30
CA GLY A 231 2.13 13.74 -2.22
C GLY A 231 1.54 12.33 -2.20
N LEU A 232 1.10 11.79 -3.34
CA LEU A 232 0.54 10.43 -3.38
C LEU A 232 1.54 9.36 -2.94
N VAL A 233 2.78 9.41 -3.43
CA VAL A 233 3.85 8.48 -2.99
C VAL A 233 4.13 8.62 -1.50
N THR A 234 4.21 9.84 -0.98
CA THR A 234 4.40 10.06 0.45
C THR A 234 3.23 9.53 1.28
N LYS A 235 1.99 9.65 0.78
CA LYS A 235 0.82 9.04 1.41
C LYS A 235 0.99 7.52 1.50
N VAL A 236 1.43 6.87 0.42
CA VAL A 236 1.73 5.42 0.40
C VAL A 236 2.78 5.10 1.47
N ILE A 237 3.91 5.80 1.47
CA ILE A 237 4.98 5.57 2.46
C ILE A 237 4.45 5.71 3.89
N ALA A 238 3.67 6.75 4.18
CA ALA A 238 3.10 6.99 5.50
C ALA A 238 2.15 5.86 5.92
N VAL A 239 1.18 5.47 5.09
CA VAL A 239 0.20 4.43 5.48
C VAL A 239 0.83 3.06 5.65
N PHE A 240 1.85 2.72 4.87
CA PHE A 240 2.58 1.47 5.03
C PHE A 240 3.51 1.49 6.24
N ALA A 241 4.15 2.63 6.54
CA ALA A 241 4.91 2.77 7.78
C ALA A 241 3.99 2.65 9.01
N ILE A 242 2.78 3.22 8.98
CA ILE A 242 1.76 3.02 10.05
C ILE A 242 1.42 1.53 10.17
N ALA A 243 1.10 0.88 9.05
CA ALA A 243 0.69 -0.51 9.05
C ALA A 243 1.80 -1.46 9.58
N ALA A 244 3.04 -1.26 9.12
CA ALA A 244 4.20 -2.02 9.55
C ALA A 244 4.56 -1.75 11.03
N TYR A 245 4.46 -0.50 11.48
CA TYR A 245 4.64 -0.13 12.89
C TYR A 245 3.67 -0.90 13.77
N PHE A 246 2.37 -0.86 13.47
CA PHE A 246 1.36 -1.57 14.25
C PHE A 246 1.54 -3.09 14.17
N TYR A 247 1.72 -3.66 12.98
CA TYR A 247 1.93 -5.10 12.82
C TYR A 247 3.08 -5.62 13.69
N HIS A 248 4.26 -4.99 13.60
CA HIS A 248 5.42 -5.43 14.36
C HIS A 248 5.33 -5.10 15.85
N LYS A 249 4.67 -3.98 16.23
CA LYS A 249 4.36 -3.69 17.63
C LYS A 249 3.54 -4.80 18.25
N GLU A 250 2.42 -5.16 17.63
CA GLU A 250 1.50 -6.14 18.20
C GLU A 250 2.09 -7.56 18.22
N ILE A 251 2.92 -7.92 17.25
CA ILE A 251 3.61 -9.23 17.29
C ILE A 251 4.57 -9.35 18.48
N ARG A 252 5.25 -8.26 18.86
CA ARG A 252 6.17 -8.27 20.00
C ARG A 252 5.46 -8.40 21.34
N GLU A 253 4.17 -8.07 21.38
CA GLU A 253 3.32 -8.15 22.57
C GLU A 253 2.58 -9.50 22.69
N LEU A 254 2.68 -10.39 21.69
CA LEU A 254 1.98 -11.69 21.59
C LEU A 254 2.87 -12.90 21.85
#